data_AF-A0A087MZU3-F1
#
_entry.id   AF-A0A087MZU3-F1
#
_cell.length_a   1.000
_cell.length_b   1.000
_cell.length_c   1.000
_cell.angle_alpha   90.00
_cell.angle_beta   90.00
_cell.angle_gamma   90.00
#
_symmetry.space_group_name_H-M   'P 1'
#
loop_
_entity.id
_entity.type
_entity.pdbx_description
1 polymer ?
#
loop_
_entity_poly.entity_id
_entity_poly.type
_entity_poly.pdbx_seq_one_letter_code
_entity_poly.pdbx_strand_id
1 'polypeptide(L)'
;MEQMEALFASGQMAAGFEALQQAVKAGTATIAMQNHYNLLVGLGYLDLPVANAKVQQFTEDGAEQYKVLAPFYQLIATQDANAFGETVEALQQGDDALQAEAYFLMATYFGVTKAYDKAFAQHAEALRLNPNQALYWGHFAQTVQRGNGHPLLALRLIEQAIALDPLNARYYVIQHYIFMQLLTMTKNLNYSVSAEEALHAARKRLRPEQKPLQIEIAKAQDMLQQWQQQIL
;
A
#
# COMPACT_ATOMS: atom_id res chain seq x y z
N MET A 1 -19.07 -3.48 17.75
CA MET A 1 -17.80 -4.10 17.30
C MET A 1 -18.00 -4.70 15.93
N GLU A 2 -19.01 -5.54 15.74
CA GLU A 2 -19.35 -6.19 14.46
C GLU A 2 -19.40 -5.26 13.24
N GLN A 3 -20.03 -4.08 13.35
CA GLN A 3 -20.04 -3.10 12.27
C GLN A 3 -18.64 -2.56 11.91
N MET A 4 -17.75 -2.39 12.89
CA MET A 4 -16.36 -1.95 12.65
C MET A 4 -15.52 -3.08 12.06
N GLU A 5 -15.72 -4.32 12.50
CA GLU A 5 -15.05 -5.49 11.93
C GLU A 5 -15.42 -5.68 10.46
N ALA A 6 -16.67 -5.41 10.08
CA ALA A 6 -17.10 -5.41 8.69
C ALA A 6 -16.39 -4.33 7.85
N LEU A 7 -16.16 -3.13 8.40
CA LEU A 7 -15.37 -2.09 7.73
C LEU A 7 -13.94 -2.55 7.47
N PHE A 8 -13.25 -3.09 8.49
CA PHE A 8 -11.90 -3.60 8.33
C PHE A 8 -11.82 -4.79 7.37
N ALA A 9 -12.77 -5.72 7.47
CA ALA A 9 -12.85 -6.89 6.60
C ALA A 9 -12.99 -6.50 5.13
N SER A 10 -13.80 -5.47 4.84
CA SER A 10 -13.99 -4.92 3.48
C SER A 10 -12.90 -3.94 3.03
N GLY A 11 -11.86 -3.71 3.84
CA GLY A 11 -10.75 -2.80 3.53
C GLY A 11 -11.05 -1.31 3.69
N GLN A 12 -12.18 -0.95 4.30
CA GLN A 12 -12.55 0.43 4.66
C GLN A 12 -11.83 0.86 5.95
N MET A 13 -10.49 0.88 5.91
CA MET A 13 -9.63 1.11 7.06
C MET A 13 -9.77 2.52 7.63
N ALA A 14 -9.90 3.54 6.77
CA ALA A 14 -10.08 4.93 7.22
C ALA A 14 -11.39 5.09 8.03
N ALA A 15 -12.50 4.60 7.49
CA ALA A 15 -13.80 4.67 8.15
C ALA A 15 -13.84 3.83 9.44
N GLY A 16 -13.24 2.64 9.43
CA GLY A 16 -13.12 1.81 10.62
C GLY A 16 -12.31 2.47 11.74
N PHE A 17 -11.19 3.12 11.39
CA PHE A 17 -10.36 3.85 12.35
C PHE A 17 -11.07 5.07 12.91
N GLU A 18 -11.77 5.84 12.08
CA GLU A 18 -12.56 7.00 12.53
C GLU A 18 -13.65 6.57 13.53
N ALA A 19 -14.37 5.48 13.23
CA ALA A 19 -15.39 4.95 14.14
C ALA A 19 -14.80 4.51 15.49
N LEU A 20 -13.62 3.87 15.48
CA LEU A 20 -12.90 3.52 16.72
C LEU A 20 -12.50 4.78 17.50
N GLN A 21 -11.92 5.77 16.83
CA GLN A 21 -11.51 7.03 17.45
C GLN A 21 -12.69 7.75 18.12
N GLN A 22 -13.83 7.80 17.44
CA GLN A 22 -15.06 8.40 17.99
C GLN A 22 -15.55 7.64 19.23
N ALA A 23 -15.56 6.30 19.21
CA ALA A 23 -15.98 5.49 20.34
C ALA A 23 -15.04 5.65 21.56
N VAL A 24 -13.73 5.70 21.33
CA VAL A 24 -12.73 5.94 22.39
C VAL A 24 -12.92 7.33 23.00
N LYS A 25 -13.07 8.37 22.16
CA LYS A 25 -13.31 9.74 22.62
C LYS A 25 -14.61 9.89 23.40
N ALA A 26 -15.66 9.16 23.02
CA ALA A 26 -16.95 9.18 23.70
C ALA A 26 -16.99 8.33 24.99
N GLY A 27 -15.94 7.58 25.30
CA GLY A 27 -15.93 6.65 26.45
C GLY A 27 -16.86 5.44 26.27
N THR A 28 -17.28 5.15 25.04
CA THR A 28 -18.19 4.04 24.70
C THR A 28 -17.46 2.83 24.12
N ALA A 29 -16.15 2.93 23.91
CA ALA A 29 -15.33 1.84 23.41
C ALA A 29 -15.28 0.65 24.40
N THR A 30 -15.49 -0.55 23.89
CA THR A 30 -15.19 -1.77 24.63
C THR A 30 -13.66 -1.95 24.76
N ILE A 31 -13.21 -2.85 25.65
CA ILE A 31 -11.78 -3.19 25.77
C ILE A 31 -11.20 -3.65 24.43
N ALA A 32 -11.95 -4.45 23.66
CA ALA A 32 -11.51 -4.91 22.34
C ALA A 32 -11.36 -3.75 21.34
N MET A 33 -12.30 -2.78 21.35
CA MET A 33 -12.20 -1.57 20.53
C MET A 33 -10.99 -0.74 20.94
N GLN A 34 -10.75 -0.55 22.24
CA GLN A 34 -9.60 0.20 22.74
C GLN A 34 -8.28 -0.46 22.32
N ASN A 35 -8.18 -1.79 22.43
CA ASN A 35 -6.99 -2.53 22.01
C ASN A 35 -6.74 -2.40 20.51
N HIS A 36 -7.80 -2.51 19.70
CA HIS A 36 -7.68 -2.34 18.25
C HIS A 36 -7.29 -0.90 17.90
N TYR A 37 -7.92 0.10 18.51
CA TYR A 37 -7.53 1.50 18.34
C TYR A 37 -6.06 1.73 18.68
N ASN A 38 -5.60 1.22 19.82
CA ASN A 38 -4.20 1.35 20.25
C ASN A 38 -3.23 0.64 19.30
N LEU A 39 -3.61 -0.51 18.73
CA LEU A 39 -2.84 -1.17 17.68
C LEU A 39 -2.70 -0.26 16.45
N LEU A 40 -3.80 0.30 15.94
CA LEU A 40 -3.76 1.16 14.76
C LEU A 40 -2.98 2.47 15.01
N VAL A 41 -3.11 3.05 16.20
CA VAL A 41 -2.28 4.17 16.65
C VAL A 41 -0.80 3.78 16.66
N GLY A 42 -0.45 2.62 17.21
CA GLY A 42 0.93 2.10 17.20
C GLY A 42 1.47 1.80 15.81
N LEU A 43 0.60 1.60 14.82
CA LEU A 43 0.95 1.47 13.40
C LEU A 43 1.06 2.83 12.67
N GLY A 44 0.92 3.95 13.38
CA GLY A 44 1.10 5.30 12.83
C GLY A 44 -0.13 5.87 12.12
N TYR A 45 -1.35 5.34 12.36
CA TYR A 45 -2.56 5.83 11.69
C TYR A 45 -2.84 7.33 11.94
N LEU A 46 -2.40 7.86 13.08
CA LEU A 46 -2.55 9.29 13.41
C LEU A 46 -1.57 10.18 12.64
N ASP A 47 -0.46 9.62 12.17
CA ASP A 47 0.62 10.36 11.51
C ASP A 47 0.51 10.31 9.97
N LEU A 48 -0.41 9.49 9.44
CA LEU A 48 -0.64 9.41 8.01
C LEU A 48 -1.13 10.76 7.45
N PRO A 49 -0.50 11.29 6.40
CA PRO A 49 -0.87 12.59 5.86
C PRO A 49 -2.20 12.52 5.13
N VAL A 50 -2.88 13.66 5.04
CA VAL A 50 -4.15 13.80 4.33
C VAL A 50 -3.89 14.22 2.89
N ALA A 51 -4.26 13.38 1.93
CA ALA A 51 -4.31 13.76 0.52
C ALA A 51 -5.48 14.72 0.29
N ASN A 52 -5.19 15.95 -0.12
CA ASN A 52 -6.14 17.06 -0.18
C ASN A 52 -6.30 17.65 -1.59
N ALA A 53 -5.54 17.19 -2.57
CA ALA A 53 -5.56 17.70 -3.93
C ALA A 53 -5.68 16.58 -4.96
N LYS A 54 -6.43 16.86 -6.03
CA LYS A 54 -6.44 16.02 -7.23
C LYS A 54 -5.28 16.41 -8.12
N VAL A 55 -4.28 15.54 -8.22
CA VAL A 55 -3.15 15.68 -9.14
C VAL A 55 -3.23 14.63 -10.24
N GLN A 56 -2.54 14.87 -11.35
CA GLN A 56 -2.39 13.88 -12.39
C GLN A 56 -1.61 12.67 -11.85
N GLN A 57 -2.18 11.49 -11.99
CA GLN A 57 -1.56 10.25 -11.52
C GLN A 57 -0.66 9.66 -12.61
N PHE A 58 0.45 9.05 -12.19
CA PHE A 58 1.31 8.32 -13.11
C PHE A 58 0.62 7.05 -13.60
N THR A 59 0.85 6.70 -14.87
CA THR A 59 0.30 5.50 -15.49
C THR A 59 1.41 4.50 -15.75
N GLU A 60 1.22 3.25 -15.31
CA GLU A 60 2.10 2.14 -15.68
C GLU A 60 1.96 1.80 -17.16
N ASP A 61 3.02 1.35 -17.80
CA ASP A 61 2.94 0.76 -19.14
C ASP A 61 2.50 -0.72 -19.10
N GLY A 62 2.49 -1.38 -20.26
CA GLY A 62 2.12 -2.79 -20.38
C GLY A 62 3.11 -3.77 -19.73
N ALA A 63 4.32 -3.33 -19.40
CA ALA A 63 5.28 -4.11 -18.62
C ALA A 63 5.17 -3.81 -17.11
N GLU A 64 4.15 -3.04 -16.71
CA GLU A 64 3.90 -2.61 -15.34
C GLU A 64 5.06 -1.81 -14.75
N GLN A 65 5.67 -1.00 -15.63
CA GLN A 65 6.70 -0.04 -15.28
C GLN A 65 6.10 1.36 -15.28
N TYR A 66 6.37 2.11 -14.23
CA TYR A 66 6.19 3.56 -14.24
C TYR A 66 7.41 4.18 -14.90
N LYS A 67 7.25 4.76 -16.09
CA LYS A 67 8.37 5.37 -16.84
C LYS A 67 9.10 6.44 -16.04
N VAL A 68 8.40 7.16 -15.17
CA VAL A 68 8.98 8.17 -14.27
C VAL A 68 10.01 7.55 -13.30
N LEU A 69 9.90 6.25 -12.99
CA LEU A 69 10.83 5.54 -12.11
C LEU A 69 12.01 4.89 -12.85
N ALA A 70 12.02 4.88 -14.18
CA ALA A 70 13.10 4.24 -14.93
C ALA A 70 14.50 4.79 -14.60
N PRO A 71 14.71 6.12 -14.46
CA PRO A 71 16.01 6.65 -14.04
C PRO A 71 16.42 6.18 -12.65
N PHE A 72 15.48 6.04 -11.72
CA PHE A 72 15.76 5.57 -10.35
C PHE A 72 16.23 4.13 -10.36
N TYR A 73 15.55 3.25 -11.09
CA TYR A 73 15.97 1.84 -11.19
C TYR A 73 17.31 1.68 -11.89
N GLN A 74 17.58 2.48 -12.93
CA GLN A 74 18.87 2.49 -13.61
C GLN A 74 19.99 2.90 -12.64
N LEU A 75 19.79 3.98 -11.89
CA LEU A 75 20.74 4.45 -10.88
C LEU A 75 20.98 3.40 -9.78
N ILE A 76 19.94 2.77 -9.26
CA ILE A 76 20.08 1.70 -8.25
C ILE A 76 20.85 0.51 -8.83
N ALA A 77 20.63 0.17 -10.10
CA ALA A 77 21.29 -0.95 -10.76
C ALA A 77 22.79 -0.74 -11.00
N THR A 78 23.27 0.50 -11.10
CA THR A 78 24.72 0.76 -11.24
C THR A 78 25.49 0.41 -9.97
N GLN A 79 24.81 0.37 -8.81
CA GLN A 79 25.43 0.23 -7.48
C GLN A 79 26.49 1.31 -7.19
N ASP A 80 26.43 2.43 -7.91
CA ASP A 80 27.31 3.58 -7.70
C ASP A 80 26.75 4.42 -6.53
N ALA A 81 27.33 4.21 -5.34
CA ALA A 81 26.94 4.91 -4.13
C ALA A 81 27.16 6.43 -4.22
N ASN A 82 28.16 6.89 -4.98
CA ASN A 82 28.43 8.31 -5.15
C ASN A 82 27.37 8.96 -6.03
N ALA A 83 27.11 8.39 -7.22
CA ALA A 83 26.06 8.89 -8.10
C ALA A 83 24.68 8.85 -7.43
N PHE A 84 24.40 7.81 -6.63
CA PHE A 84 23.19 7.73 -5.83
C PHE A 84 23.11 8.87 -4.80
N GLY A 85 24.18 9.09 -4.03
CA GLY A 85 24.25 10.16 -3.04
C GLY A 85 24.09 11.55 -3.65
N GLU A 86 24.81 11.84 -4.74
CA GLU A 86 24.72 13.12 -5.47
C GLU A 86 23.31 13.37 -6.00
N THR A 87 22.64 12.33 -6.52
CA THR A 87 21.25 12.45 -7.02
C THR A 87 20.29 12.75 -5.87
N VAL A 88 20.41 12.02 -4.75
CA VAL A 88 19.58 12.25 -3.56
C VAL A 88 19.79 13.66 -3.03
N GLU A 89 21.04 14.11 -2.89
CA GLU A 89 21.37 15.45 -2.40
C GLU A 89 20.78 16.53 -3.32
N ALA A 90 20.94 16.39 -4.64
CA ALA A 90 20.38 17.33 -5.61
C ALA A 90 18.85 17.43 -5.52
N LEU A 91 18.15 16.30 -5.40
CA LEU A 91 16.69 16.29 -5.22
C LEU A 91 16.27 16.91 -3.89
N GLN A 92 17.04 16.69 -2.82
CA GLN A 92 16.77 17.24 -1.49
C GLN A 92 16.91 18.77 -1.41
N GLN A 93 17.71 19.38 -2.28
CA GLN A 93 17.81 20.85 -2.38
C GLN A 93 16.64 21.48 -3.15
N GLY A 94 15.76 20.67 -3.73
CA GLY A 94 14.59 21.11 -4.46
C GLY A 94 13.42 21.54 -3.56
N ASP A 95 12.27 21.77 -4.20
CA ASP A 95 11.00 21.98 -3.50
C ASP A 95 10.46 20.69 -2.87
N ASP A 96 9.32 20.78 -2.17
CA ASP A 96 8.71 19.62 -1.49
C ASP A 96 8.43 18.44 -2.44
N ALA A 97 8.15 18.71 -3.72
CA ALA A 97 7.91 17.66 -4.70
C ALA A 97 9.20 16.90 -5.04
N LEU A 98 10.30 17.62 -5.29
CA LEU A 98 11.61 17.02 -5.52
C LEU A 98 12.16 16.33 -4.27
N GLN A 99 11.94 16.92 -3.09
CA GLN A 99 12.31 16.27 -1.83
C GLN A 99 11.53 14.97 -1.64
N ALA A 100 10.23 14.94 -1.93
CA ALA A 100 9.43 13.72 -1.89
C ALA A 100 9.95 12.65 -2.86
N GLU A 101 10.39 13.05 -4.07
CA GLU A 101 11.07 12.16 -5.02
C GLU A 101 12.39 11.61 -4.46
N ALA A 102 13.19 12.42 -3.77
CA ALA A 102 14.41 11.98 -3.11
C ALA A 102 14.13 10.88 -2.07
N TYR A 103 13.14 11.12 -1.20
CA TYR A 103 12.71 10.14 -0.21
C TYR A 103 12.15 8.88 -0.84
N PHE A 104 11.39 9.01 -1.93
CA PHE A 104 10.88 7.87 -2.67
C PHE A 104 12.00 7.03 -3.34
N LEU A 105 13.02 7.69 -3.91
CA LEU A 105 14.21 7.04 -4.45
C LEU A 105 14.95 6.26 -3.36
N MET A 106 15.19 6.87 -2.20
CA MET A 106 15.81 6.19 -1.05
C MET A 106 14.96 5.01 -0.55
N ALA A 107 13.65 5.18 -0.48
CA ALA A 107 12.74 4.10 -0.10
C ALA A 107 12.83 2.91 -1.06
N THR A 108 12.89 3.19 -2.38
CA THR A 108 13.04 2.17 -3.42
C THR A 108 14.39 1.45 -3.31
N TYR A 109 15.48 2.19 -3.09
CA TYR A 109 16.82 1.62 -2.88
C TYR A 109 16.84 0.68 -1.66
N PHE A 110 16.29 1.12 -0.53
CA PHE A 110 16.22 0.29 0.67
C PHE A 110 15.27 -0.92 0.50
N GLY A 111 14.18 -0.77 -0.26
CA GLY A 111 13.28 -1.87 -0.60
C GLY A 111 13.98 -2.95 -1.44
N VAL A 112 14.73 -2.55 -2.47
CA VAL A 112 15.49 -3.48 -3.33
C VAL A 112 16.62 -4.18 -2.55
N THR A 113 17.27 -3.47 -1.63
CA THR A 113 18.30 -4.02 -0.74
C THR A 113 17.73 -4.71 0.51
N LYS A 114 16.40 -4.84 0.61
CA LYS A 114 15.66 -5.50 1.70
C LYS A 114 15.89 -4.88 3.09
N ALA A 115 16.34 -3.63 3.16
CA ALA A 115 16.42 -2.84 4.38
C ALA A 115 15.05 -2.19 4.68
N TYR A 116 14.03 -3.01 4.92
CA TYR A 116 12.63 -2.57 4.95
C TYR A 116 12.32 -1.49 5.99
N ASP A 117 12.90 -1.55 7.19
CA ASP A 117 12.68 -0.51 8.21
C ASP A 117 13.12 0.88 7.72
N LYS A 118 14.27 0.93 7.03
CA LYS A 118 14.75 2.17 6.39
C LYS A 118 13.81 2.58 5.27
N ALA A 119 13.38 1.63 4.43
CA ALA A 119 12.45 1.89 3.34
C ALA A 119 11.12 2.49 3.83
N PHE A 120 10.58 1.97 4.94
CA PHE A 120 9.34 2.47 5.55
C PHE A 120 9.50 3.91 6.02
N ALA A 121 10.61 4.23 6.70
CA ALA A 121 10.88 5.60 7.14
C ALA A 121 10.96 6.57 5.96
N GLN A 122 11.64 6.18 4.87
CA GLN A 122 11.74 7.04 3.69
C GLN A 122 10.39 7.18 2.95
N HIS A 123 9.60 6.11 2.87
CA HIS A 123 8.25 6.19 2.31
C HIS A 123 7.35 7.14 3.11
N ALA A 124 7.43 7.11 4.44
CA ALA A 124 6.66 8.00 5.30
C ALA A 124 6.99 9.48 5.03
N GLU A 125 8.27 9.83 4.88
CA GLU A 125 8.68 11.19 4.53
C GLU A 125 8.23 11.61 3.11
N ALA A 126 8.34 10.71 2.13
CA ALA A 126 7.84 10.97 0.77
C ALA A 126 6.34 11.29 0.78
N LEU A 127 5.55 10.53 1.56
CA LEU A 127 4.12 10.80 1.74
C LEU A 127 3.85 12.11 2.48
N ARG A 128 4.63 12.42 3.53
CA ARG A 128 4.46 13.66 4.30
C ARG A 128 4.62 14.90 3.41
N LEU A 129 5.58 14.86 2.49
CA LEU A 129 5.88 15.96 1.57
C LEU A 129 4.90 16.00 0.38
N ASN A 130 4.53 14.85 -0.17
CA ASN A 130 3.59 14.78 -1.29
C ASN A 130 2.56 13.64 -1.10
N PRO A 131 1.47 13.90 -0.37
CA PRO A 131 0.45 12.89 -0.11
C PRO A 131 -0.52 12.69 -1.27
N ASN A 132 -0.43 13.49 -2.35
CA ASN A 132 -1.42 13.47 -3.42
C ASN A 132 -1.08 12.48 -4.55
N GLN A 133 0.13 11.92 -4.54
CA GLN A 133 0.57 10.95 -5.54
C GLN A 133 0.24 9.51 -5.13
N ALA A 134 -0.70 8.87 -5.82
CA ALA A 134 -1.12 7.48 -5.57
C ALA A 134 0.05 6.49 -5.62
N LEU A 135 1.03 6.76 -6.50
CA LEU A 135 2.24 5.97 -6.65
C LEU A 135 2.98 5.77 -5.32
N TYR A 136 3.13 6.84 -4.53
CA TYR A 136 3.86 6.78 -3.26
C TYR A 136 3.13 5.91 -2.24
N TRP A 137 1.80 6.02 -2.16
CA TRP A 137 0.97 5.17 -1.31
C TRP A 137 1.02 3.71 -1.73
N GLY A 138 0.87 3.43 -3.03
CA GLY A 138 0.83 2.07 -3.57
C GLY A 138 2.17 1.34 -3.43
N HIS A 139 3.28 2.03 -3.70
CA HIS A 139 4.61 1.47 -3.47
C HIS A 139 4.89 1.25 -1.98
N PHE A 140 4.51 2.19 -1.11
CA PHE A 140 4.68 1.96 0.32
C PHE A 140 3.87 0.75 0.80
N ALA A 141 2.60 0.63 0.39
CA ALA A 141 1.78 -0.53 0.68
C ALA A 141 2.43 -1.84 0.22
N GLN A 142 2.97 -1.88 -1.00
CA GLN A 142 3.68 -3.03 -1.53
C GLN A 142 4.96 -3.34 -0.74
N THR A 143 5.74 -2.33 -0.37
CA THR A 143 6.96 -2.51 0.44
C THR A 143 6.61 -3.05 1.82
N VAL A 144 5.56 -2.55 2.48
CA VAL A 144 5.06 -3.08 3.77
C VAL A 144 4.60 -4.53 3.62
N GLN A 145 3.82 -4.84 2.58
CA GLN A 145 3.32 -6.18 2.30
C GLN A 145 4.45 -7.20 2.06
N ARG A 146 5.51 -6.82 1.35
CA ARG A 146 6.67 -7.69 1.06
C ARG A 146 7.71 -7.72 2.18
N GLY A 147 7.78 -6.67 2.99
CA GLY A 147 8.78 -6.45 4.03
C GLY A 147 8.40 -6.96 5.42
N ASN A 148 7.41 -7.85 5.52
CA ASN A 148 6.84 -8.33 6.80
C ASN A 148 6.30 -7.19 7.70
N GLY A 149 5.90 -6.07 7.12
CA GLY A 149 5.19 -5.02 7.85
C GLY A 149 3.76 -5.45 8.20
N HIS A 150 3.11 -4.72 9.10
CA HIS A 150 1.77 -5.11 9.56
C HIS A 150 0.73 -4.95 8.44
N PRO A 151 -0.07 -5.98 8.12
CA PRO A 151 -0.99 -5.93 6.97
C PRO A 151 -2.12 -4.91 7.14
N LEU A 152 -2.52 -4.57 8.37
CA LEU A 152 -3.49 -3.48 8.58
C LEU A 152 -2.93 -2.11 8.16
N LEU A 153 -1.62 -1.87 8.29
CA LEU A 153 -1.01 -0.64 7.76
C LEU A 153 -0.98 -0.70 6.22
N ALA A 154 -0.54 -1.82 5.65
CA ALA A 154 -0.53 -2.01 4.20
C ALA A 154 -1.93 -1.81 3.59
N LEU A 155 -2.98 -2.29 4.26
CA LEU A 155 -4.35 -2.16 3.79
C LEU A 155 -4.84 -0.70 3.80
N ARG A 156 -4.46 0.09 4.82
CA ARG A 156 -4.75 1.54 4.86
C ARG A 156 -4.00 2.31 3.78
N LEU A 157 -2.74 1.96 3.54
CA LEU A 157 -1.92 2.57 2.50
C LEU A 157 -2.49 2.27 1.10
N ILE A 158 -2.86 1.02 0.81
CA ILE A 158 -3.42 0.66 -0.50
C ILE A 158 -4.84 1.21 -0.70
N GLU A 159 -5.65 1.30 0.36
CA GLU A 159 -6.95 1.99 0.33
C GLU A 159 -6.77 3.44 -0.14
N GLN A 160 -5.76 4.16 0.39
CA GLN A 160 -5.47 5.52 -0.03
C GLN A 160 -4.99 5.61 -1.49
N ALA A 161 -4.13 4.68 -1.92
CA ALA A 161 -3.67 4.61 -3.32
C ALA A 161 -4.85 4.42 -4.29
N ILE A 162 -5.77 3.50 -3.97
CA ILE A 162 -6.98 3.22 -4.75
C ILE A 162 -7.93 4.42 -4.76
N ALA A 163 -8.06 5.14 -3.64
CA ALA A 163 -8.87 6.35 -3.59
C ALA A 163 -8.34 7.46 -4.51
N LEU A 164 -7.02 7.57 -4.66
CA LEU A 164 -6.37 8.57 -5.51
C LEU A 164 -6.32 8.17 -7.00
N ASP A 165 -6.07 6.89 -7.29
CA ASP A 165 -6.05 6.34 -8.65
C ASP A 165 -6.83 5.01 -8.72
N PRO A 166 -8.17 5.10 -8.86
CA PRO A 166 -9.02 3.93 -8.86
C PRO A 166 -8.94 3.13 -10.16
N LEU A 167 -8.21 3.56 -11.19
CA LEU A 167 -8.12 2.84 -12.47
C LEU A 167 -6.88 1.94 -12.53
N ASN A 168 -6.01 2.01 -11.54
CA ASN A 168 -4.80 1.21 -11.50
C ASN A 168 -5.08 -0.23 -11.05
N ALA A 169 -5.09 -1.17 -12.00
CA ALA A 169 -5.37 -2.58 -11.74
C ALA A 169 -4.39 -3.22 -10.73
N ARG A 170 -3.12 -2.80 -10.71
CA ARG A 170 -2.09 -3.36 -9.82
C ARG A 170 -2.39 -3.07 -8.36
N TYR A 171 -2.99 -1.93 -8.03
CA TYR A 171 -3.34 -1.63 -6.64
C TYR A 171 -4.35 -2.61 -6.05
N TYR A 172 -5.29 -3.10 -6.87
CA TYR A 172 -6.22 -4.14 -6.46
C TYR A 172 -5.55 -5.52 -6.32
N VAL A 173 -4.53 -5.82 -7.13
CA VAL A 173 -3.70 -7.03 -6.93
C VAL A 173 -2.92 -6.97 -5.62
N ILE A 174 -2.31 -5.83 -5.30
CA ILE A 174 -1.65 -5.60 -4.01
C ILE A 174 -2.65 -5.76 -2.85
N GLN A 175 -3.84 -5.15 -2.98
CA GLN A 175 -4.92 -5.26 -2.00
C GLN A 175 -5.34 -6.72 -1.77
N HIS A 176 -5.48 -7.51 -2.84
CA HIS A 176 -5.74 -8.96 -2.75
C HIS A 176 -4.68 -9.67 -1.89
N TYR A 177 -3.39 -9.45 -2.16
CA TYR A 177 -2.32 -10.10 -1.41
C TYR A 177 -2.30 -9.69 0.07
N ILE A 178 -2.66 -8.44 0.39
CA ILE A 178 -2.80 -7.98 1.77
C ILE A 178 -3.99 -8.69 2.45
N PHE A 179 -5.12 -8.84 1.77
CA PHE A 179 -6.24 -9.62 2.30
C PHE A 179 -5.88 -11.10 2.52
N MET A 180 -5.09 -11.71 1.62
CA MET A 180 -4.59 -13.07 1.81
C MET A 180 -3.67 -13.20 3.03
N GLN A 181 -2.84 -12.19 3.32
CA GLN A 181 -2.05 -12.14 4.54
C GLN A 181 -2.95 -12.08 5.78
N LEU A 182 -3.93 -11.18 5.80
CA LEU A 182 -4.89 -11.05 6.90
C LEU A 182 -5.69 -12.33 7.10
N LEU A 183 -6.16 -12.94 6.02
CA LEU A 183 -6.87 -14.20 6.01
C LEU A 183 -6.02 -15.32 6.62
N THR A 184 -4.74 -15.40 6.22
CA THR A 184 -3.82 -16.42 6.74
C THR A 184 -3.52 -16.24 8.22
N MET A 185 -3.30 -14.98 8.65
CA MET A 185 -2.96 -14.60 10.02
C MET A 185 -4.14 -14.73 10.99
N THR A 186 -5.35 -14.36 10.55
CA THR A 186 -6.52 -14.25 11.44
C THR A 186 -7.50 -15.41 11.29
N LYS A 187 -7.43 -16.16 10.17
CA LYS A 187 -8.44 -17.16 9.76
C LYS A 187 -9.85 -16.58 9.61
N ASN A 188 -10.00 -15.26 9.52
CA ASN A 188 -11.29 -14.61 9.29
C ASN A 188 -11.68 -14.73 7.81
N LEU A 189 -12.69 -15.56 7.53
CA LEU A 189 -13.14 -15.88 6.18
C LEU A 189 -13.68 -14.67 5.40
N ASN A 190 -14.06 -13.57 6.07
CA ASN A 190 -14.48 -12.35 5.37
C ASN A 190 -13.35 -11.78 4.50
N TYR A 191 -12.09 -11.95 4.91
CA TYR A 191 -10.95 -11.55 4.08
C TYR A 191 -10.79 -12.40 2.82
N SER A 192 -11.30 -13.64 2.78
CA SER A 192 -11.30 -14.43 1.54
C SER A 192 -12.26 -13.84 0.49
N VAL A 193 -13.41 -13.35 0.93
CA VAL A 193 -14.38 -12.65 0.07
C VAL A 193 -13.76 -11.36 -0.46
N SER A 194 -13.18 -10.54 0.41
CA SER A 194 -12.55 -9.29 -0.03
C SER A 194 -11.30 -9.50 -0.88
N ALA A 195 -10.56 -10.59 -0.68
CA ALA A 195 -9.48 -11.00 -1.58
C ALA A 195 -10.02 -11.33 -2.98
N GLU A 196 -11.16 -12.01 -3.09
CA GLU A 196 -11.81 -12.32 -4.38
C GLU A 196 -12.33 -11.05 -5.07
N GLU A 197 -13.00 -10.18 -4.32
CA GLU A 197 -13.50 -8.88 -4.81
C GLU A 197 -12.38 -8.01 -5.36
N ALA A 198 -11.24 -7.97 -4.67
CA ALA A 198 -10.06 -7.24 -5.12
C ALA A 198 -9.54 -7.80 -6.47
N LEU A 199 -9.47 -9.12 -6.66
CA LEU A 199 -9.08 -9.71 -7.95
C LEU A 199 -10.10 -9.43 -9.06
N HIS A 200 -11.39 -9.46 -8.74
CA HIS A 200 -12.44 -9.07 -9.68
C HIS A 200 -12.28 -7.60 -10.12
N ALA A 201 -12.03 -6.71 -9.16
CA ALA A 201 -11.78 -5.30 -9.41
C ALA A 201 -10.52 -5.07 -10.25
N ALA A 202 -9.46 -5.85 -10.02
CA ALA A 202 -8.23 -5.83 -10.81
C ALA A 202 -8.49 -6.21 -12.28
N ARG A 203 -9.21 -7.32 -12.52
CA ARG A 203 -9.56 -7.78 -13.89
C ARG A 203 -10.37 -6.75 -14.67
N LYS A 204 -11.31 -6.08 -14.01
CA LYS A 204 -12.15 -5.05 -14.65
C LYS A 204 -11.34 -3.85 -15.16
N ARG A 205 -10.17 -3.60 -14.57
CA ARG A 205 -9.30 -2.45 -14.86
C ARG A 205 -8.04 -2.82 -15.65
N LEU A 206 -7.80 -4.11 -15.83
CA LEU A 206 -6.66 -4.63 -16.57
C LEU A 206 -6.74 -4.18 -18.03
N ARG A 207 -5.64 -3.58 -18.52
CA ARG A 207 -5.54 -3.16 -19.92
C ARG A 207 -4.91 -4.27 -20.76
N PRO A 208 -5.28 -4.41 -22.06
CA PRO A 208 -4.83 -5.53 -22.90
C PRO A 208 -3.30 -5.69 -23.03
N GLU A 209 -2.56 -4.59 -22.92
CA GLU A 209 -1.09 -4.58 -22.98
C GLU A 209 -0.42 -5.10 -21.69
N GLN A 210 -1.13 -5.14 -20.56
CA GLN A 210 -0.61 -5.54 -19.23
C GLN A 210 -0.56 -7.06 -19.07
N LYS A 211 0.14 -7.75 -19.98
CA LYS A 211 0.23 -9.22 -19.98
C LYS A 211 0.83 -9.82 -18.71
N PRO A 212 1.88 -9.28 -18.09
CA PRO A 212 2.43 -9.90 -16.88
C PRO A 212 1.45 -9.77 -15.70
N LEU A 213 0.75 -8.64 -15.56
CA LEU A 213 -0.32 -8.46 -14.56
C LEU A 213 -1.48 -9.45 -14.77
N GLN A 214 -1.84 -9.73 -16.03
CA GLN A 214 -2.85 -10.74 -16.35
C GLN A 214 -2.47 -12.12 -15.79
N ILE A 215 -1.20 -12.50 -15.96
CA ILE A 215 -0.66 -13.77 -15.46
C ILE A 215 -0.64 -13.77 -13.93
N GLU A 216 -0.25 -12.65 -13.31
CA GLU A 216 -0.25 -12.51 -11.85
C GLU A 216 -1.66 -12.67 -11.26
N ILE A 217 -2.66 -12.03 -11.86
CA ILE A 217 -4.07 -12.16 -11.46
C ILE A 217 -4.57 -13.61 -11.55
N ALA A 218 -4.18 -14.34 -12.61
CA ALA A 218 -4.56 -15.74 -12.76
C ALA A 218 -3.92 -16.61 -11.66
N LYS A 219 -2.62 -16.43 -11.40
CA LYS A 219 -1.91 -17.13 -10.31
C LYS A 219 -2.51 -16.83 -8.94
N ALA A 220 -2.83 -15.57 -8.68
CA ALA A 220 -3.45 -15.13 -7.43
C ALA A 220 -4.84 -15.78 -7.23
N GLN A 221 -5.61 -15.92 -8.32
CA GLN A 221 -6.89 -16.63 -8.28
C GLN A 221 -6.71 -18.11 -7.96
N ASP A 222 -5.78 -18.80 -8.61
CA ASP A 222 -5.52 -20.22 -8.36
C ASP A 222 -5.10 -20.45 -6.90
N MET A 223 -4.24 -19.56 -6.36
CA MET A 223 -3.84 -19.60 -4.95
C MET A 223 -5.01 -19.44 -3.98
N LEU A 224 -5.90 -18.48 -4.24
CA LEU A 224 -7.09 -18.27 -3.41
C LEU A 224 -8.02 -19.49 -3.46
N GLN A 225 -8.25 -20.06 -4.64
CA GLN A 225 -9.09 -21.25 -4.81
C GLN A 225 -8.50 -22.47 -4.07
N GLN A 226 -7.19 -22.69 -4.18
CA GLN A 226 -6.51 -23.76 -3.45
C GLN A 226 -6.64 -23.58 -1.93
N TRP A 227 -6.48 -22.34 -1.44
CA TRP A 227 -6.66 -22.02 -0.03
C TRP A 227 -8.09 -22.32 0.44
N GLN A 228 -9.09 -21.91 -0.34
CA GLN A 228 -10.51 -22.14 -0.03
C GLN A 228 -10.83 -23.64 0.02
N GLN A 229 -10.25 -24.44 -0.88
CA GLN A 229 -10.42 -25.90 -0.90
C GLN A 229 -9.79 -26.61 0.31
N GLN A 230 -8.74 -26.05 0.92
CA GLN A 230 -8.08 -26.65 2.08
C GLN A 230 -8.82 -26.42 3.40
N ILE A 231 -9.81 -25.52 3.42
CA ILE A 231 -10.53 -25.10 4.63
C ILE A 231 -11.98 -25.57 4.66
N LEU A 232 -12.51 -25.99 3.51
CA LEU A 232 -13.77 -26.73 3.38
C LEU A 232 -13.56 -28.23 3.66
#